data_AF-A0A7C4EM77-F1
#
_entry.id   AF-A0A7C4EM77-F1
#
_cell.length_a   1.000
_cell.length_b   1.000
_cell.length_c   1.000
_cell.angle_alpha   90.00
_cell.angle_beta   90.00
_cell.angle_gamma   90.00
#
_symmetry.space_group_name_H-M   'P 1'
#
loop_
_entity.id
_entity.type
_entity.pdbx_description
1 polymer ?
#
loop_
_entity_poly.entity_id
_entity_poly.type
_entity_poly.pdbx_seq_one_letter_code
_entity_poly.pdbx_strand_id
1 'polypeptide(L)' 'LLFSCAGRKMIAGTRIAEETAIVRRALPGVPFAGFYCYGEFGPPAWRHPFRLHGTTFVCLLLRET' A
#
# COMPACT_ATOMS: atom_id res chain seq x y z
N LEU A 1 7.27 -4.31 0.92
CA LEU A 1 6.08 -4.48 1.78
C LEU A 1 4.89 -3.77 1.16
N LEU A 2 3.71 -4.40 1.16
CA LEU A 2 2.48 -3.84 0.58
C LEU A 2 1.45 -3.62 1.69
N PHE A 3 0.88 -2.41 1.78
CA PHE A 3 -0.14 -2.07 2.76
C PHE A 3 -1.37 -1.54 2.05
N SER A 4 -2.49 -2.27 2.14
CA SER A 4 -3.75 -1.90 1.48
C SER A 4 -4.78 -1.46 2.50
N CYS A 5 -5.53 -0.40 2.25
CA CYS A 5 -6.55 0.06 3.20
C CYS A 5 -7.67 -0.98 3.38
N ALA A 6 -7.96 -1.39 4.62
CA ALA A 6 -9.07 -2.26 4.96
C ALA A 6 -10.42 -1.69 4.52
N GLY A 7 -10.58 -0.36 4.53
CA GLY A 7 -11.75 0.32 3.99
C GLY A 7 -11.99 0.02 2.51
N ARG A 8 -10.93 -0.03 1.70
CA ARG A 8 -11.04 -0.44 0.28
C ARG A 8 -11.52 -1.87 0.15
N LYS A 9 -10.99 -2.78 0.96
CA LYS A 9 -11.42 -4.18 0.99
C LYS A 9 -12.91 -4.30 1.35
N MET A 10 -13.35 -3.59 2.38
CA MET A 10 -14.73 -3.68 2.86
C MET A 10 -15.73 -3.12 1.85
N ILE A 11 -15.37 -2.04 1.14
CA ILE A 11 -16.27 -1.37 0.19
C ILE A 11 -16.22 -2.03 -1.20
N ALA A 12 -15.04 -2.35 -1.71
CA ALA A 12 -14.81 -2.78 -3.09
C ALA A 12 -14.40 -4.26 -3.23
N GLY A 13 -14.36 -5.00 -2.12
CA GLY A 13 -13.86 -6.37 -2.10
C GLY A 13 -12.33 -6.45 -2.16
N THR A 14 -11.80 -7.68 -2.16
CA THR A 14 -10.35 -7.90 -2.28
C THR A 14 -9.89 -7.66 -3.71
N ARG A 15 -8.85 -6.84 -3.88
CA ARG A 15 -8.14 -6.66 -5.17
C ARG A 15 -6.73 -7.22 -5.17
N ILE A 16 -6.43 -8.11 -4.22
CA ILE A 16 -5.07 -8.64 -4.02
C ILE A 16 -4.52 -9.33 -5.26
N ALA A 17 -5.34 -10.06 -6.03
CA ALA A 17 -4.85 -10.72 -7.25
C ALA A 17 -4.31 -9.70 -8.27
N GLU A 18 -5.05 -8.62 -8.52
CA GLU A 18 -4.62 -7.54 -9.42
C GLU A 18 -3.43 -6.77 -8.85
N GLU A 19 -3.50 -6.38 -7.57
CA GLU A 19 -2.45 -5.62 -6.89
C GLU A 19 -1.12 -6.38 -6.90
N THR A 20 -1.14 -7.69 -6.59
CA THR A 20 0.06 -8.53 -6.60
C THR A 20 0.57 -8.81 -8.02
N ALA A 21 -0.31 -8.94 -9.01
CA ALA A 21 0.10 -9.06 -10.41
C ALA A 21 0.78 -7.79 -10.93
N ILE A 22 0.27 -6.60 -10.56
CA ILE A 22 0.91 -5.32 -10.89
C ILE A 22 2.29 -5.22 -10.25
N VAL A 23 2.40 -5.54 -8.95
CA VAL A 23 3.69 -5.49 -8.24
C VAL A 23 4.69 -6.48 -8.85
N ARG A 24 4.28 -7.71 -9.17
CA ARG A 24 5.15 -8.70 -9.85
C ARG A 24 5.68 -8.21 -11.19
N ARG A 25 4.85 -7.52 -11.97
CA ARG A 25 5.26 -6.95 -13.25
C ARG A 25 6.20 -5.76 -13.09
N ALA A 26 5.95 -4.90 -12.09
CA ALA A 26 6.76 -3.70 -11.85
C ALA A 26 8.11 -4.01 -11.16
N LEU A 27 8.14 -5.03 -10.29
CA LEU A 27 9.30 -5.39 -9.47
C LEU A 27 9.61 -6.90 -9.62
N PRO A 28 10.08 -7.34 -10.80
CA PRO A 28 10.37 -8.75 -11.04
C PRO A 28 11.51 -9.25 -10.13
N GLY A 29 11.33 -10.45 -9.57
CA GLY A 29 12.33 -11.08 -8.69
C GLY A 29 12.41 -10.53 -7.27
N VAL A 30 11.70 -9.44 -6.96
CA VAL A 30 11.67 -8.87 -5.60
C VAL A 30 10.59 -9.57 -4.77
N PRO A 31 10.94 -10.24 -3.65
CA PRO A 31 9.94 -10.81 -2.77
C PRO A 31 9.11 -9.70 -2.13
N PHE A 32 7.81 -9.94 -2.00
CA PHE A 32 6.92 -9.01 -1.31
C PHE A 32 5.95 -9.77 -0.40
N ALA A 33 5.59 -9.10 0.68
CA ALA A 33 4.56 -9.49 1.62
C ALA A 33 3.79 -8.24 2.04
N GLY A 34 2.62 -8.44 2.65
CA GLY A 34 1.73 -7.34 2.99
C GLY A 34 0.49 -7.76 3.75
N PHE A 35 -0.27 -6.77 4.20
CA PHE A 35 -1.54 -6.96 4.91
C PHE A 35 -2.45 -5.74 4.75
N TYR A 36 -3.68 -5.86 5.25
CA TYR A 36 -4.64 -4.77 5.24
C TYR A 36 -4.48 -3.88 6.50
N CYS A 37 -4.49 -2.56 6.32
CA CYS A 37 -4.30 -1.56 7.37
C CYS A 37 -5.47 -0.55 7.42
N TYR A 38 -5.66 0.16 8.52
CA TYR A 38 -6.67 1.22 8.63
C TYR A 38 -6.16 2.57 8.10
N GLY A 39 -5.76 2.60 6.83
CA GLY A 39 -5.22 3.79 6.18
C GLY A 39 -3.77 4.10 6.57
N GLU A 40 -3.34 5.32 6.27
CA GLU A 40 -1.99 5.83 6.52
C GLU A 40 -2.06 7.18 7.25
N PHE A 41 -1.15 7.43 8.20
CA PHE A 41 -0.96 8.75 8.78
C PHE A 41 0.26 9.44 8.17
N GLY A 42 0.05 10.60 7.55
CA GLY A 42 1.13 11.33 6.92
C GLY A 42 0.72 12.73 6.45
N PRO A 43 1.68 13.60 6.13
CA PRO A 43 1.38 14.87 5.48
C PRO A 43 1.05 14.64 3.99
N PRO A 44 0.01 15.29 3.42
CA PRO A 44 -0.32 15.14 2.00
C PRO A 44 0.77 15.68 1.07
N ALA A 45 1.60 16.60 1.57
CA ALA A 45 2.72 17.19 0.87
C ALA A 45 3.73 17.74 1.88
N TRP A 46 4.93 18.04 1.42
CA TRP A 46 5.99 18.60 2.26
C TRP A 46 5.50 19.83 3.04
N ARG A 47 5.77 19.85 4.36
CA ARG A 47 5.38 20.91 5.31
C ARG A 47 3.87 21.06 5.59
N HIS A 48 3.01 20.16 5.12
CA HIS A 48 1.60 20.15 5.53
C HIS A 48 1.38 19.41 6.86
N PRO A 49 0.27 19.69 7.59
CA PRO A 49 -0.09 18.92 8.77
C PRO A 49 -0.33 17.44 8.47
N PHE A 50 -0.10 16.60 9.48
CA PHE A 50 -0.44 15.18 9.41
C PHE A 50 -1.96 15.00 9.32
N ARG A 51 -2.37 14.07 8.46
CA ARG A 51 -3.78 13.69 8.24
C ARG A 51 -3.86 12.17 8.20
N LEU A 52 -5.04 11.64 8.52
CA LEU A 52 -5.38 10.25 8.20
C LEU A 52 -5.81 10.18 6.74
N HIS A 53 -5.12 9.35 5.96
CA HIS A 53 -5.41 9.06 4.57
C HIS A 53 -6.09 7.70 4.49
N GLY A 54 -7.39 7.72 4.18
CA GLY A 54 -8.15 6.54 3.85
C GLY A 54 -7.94 6.11 2.41
N THR A 55 -8.40 4.91 2.07
CA THR A 55 -8.45 4.45 0.67
C THR A 55 -7.06 4.41 0.00
N THR A 56 -6.01 4.14 0.77
CA THR A 56 -4.63 4.09 0.28
C THR A 56 -4.20 2.69 -0.17
N PHE A 57 -3.15 2.65 -0.99
CA PHE A 57 -2.31 1.49 -1.28
C PHE A 57 -0.85 1.92 -1.25
N VAL A 58 -0.08 1.40 -0.30
CA VAL A 58 1.30 1.82 -0.07
C VAL A 58 2.23 0.68 -0.40
N CYS A 59 3.29 0.97 -1.18
CA CYS A 59 4.36 0.04 -1.48
C CYS A 59 5.67 0.58 -0.92
N LEU A 60 6.22 -0.09 0.10
CA LEU A 60 7.53 0.22 0.68
C LEU A 60 8.58 -0.73 0.10
N LEU A 61 9.52 -0.19 -0.66
CA LEU A 61 10.68 -0.94 -1.15
C LEU A 61 11.83 -0.83 -0.15
N LEU A 62 12.35 -1.98 0.28
CA LEU A 62 13.48 -2.07 1.20
C LEU A 62 14.65 -2.72 0.48
N ARG A 63 15.85 -2.24 0.74
CA ARG A 63 17.11 -2.78 0.25
C ARG A 63 18.11 -2.76 1.38
N GLU A 64 18.79 -3.88 1.58
CA GLU A 64 19.97 -3.95 2.46
C GLU A 64 21.18 -3.39 1.70
N THR A 65 22.00 -2.61 2.40
CA THR A 65 23.23 -1.99 1.88
C THR A 65 24.42 -2.92 2.03
#